data_AF-A0A0M4M5Z1-F1
#
_entry.id   AF-A0A0M4M5Z1-F1
#
_cell.length_a   1.000
_cell.length_b   1.000
_cell.length_c   1.000
_cell.angle_alpha   90.00
_cell.angle_beta   90.00
_cell.angle_gamma   90.00
#
_symmetry.space_group_name_H-M   'P 1'
#
loop_
_entity.id
_entity.type
_entity.pdbx_description
1 polymer ?
#
loop_
_entity_poly.entity_id
_entity_poly.type
_entity_poly.pdbx_seq_one_letter_code
_entity_poly.pdbx_strand_id
1 'polypeptide(L)' 'MKSLIFGIATMIPVLTGPLPAPENALRVALCNGGSIEIPLGDRDDEAPAPCETKGCHAGNCRKQFDSAQRRKG' A
#
# COMPACT_ATOMS: atom_id res chain seq x y z
N MET A 1 25.64 20.08 -32.66
CA MET A 1 24.25 19.58 -32.52
C MET A 1 24.16 18.26 -31.76
N LYS A 2 24.99 17.23 -32.04
CA LYS A 2 24.97 15.93 -31.33
C LYS A 2 25.04 16.04 -29.78
N SER A 3 25.92 16.89 -29.25
CA SER A 3 26.13 17.01 -27.79
C SER A 3 24.97 17.65 -27.04
N LEU A 4 24.21 18.53 -27.69
CA LEU A 4 23.04 19.19 -27.09
C LEU A 4 21.87 18.21 -26.95
N ILE A 5 21.67 17.34 -27.95
CA ILE A 5 20.67 16.28 -27.89
C ILE A 5 21.00 15.30 -26.75
N PHE A 6 22.27 14.95 -26.59
CA PHE A 6 22.71 14.06 -25.52
C PHE A 6 22.49 14.67 -24.13
N GLY A 7 22.79 15.95 -23.96
CA GLY A 7 22.55 16.67 -22.69
C GLY A 7 21.07 16.79 -22.32
N ILE A 8 20.17 16.92 -23.31
CA ILE A 8 18.73 16.91 -23.05
C ILE A 8 18.24 15.50 -22.70
N ALA A 9 18.77 14.47 -23.38
CA ALA A 9 18.38 13.09 -23.13
C ALA A 9 18.71 12.60 -21.71
N THR A 10 19.80 13.08 -21.10
CA THR A 10 20.14 12.72 -19.71
C THR A 10 19.21 13.33 -18.67
N MET A 11 18.46 14.38 -19.01
CA MET A 11 17.47 15.01 -18.12
C MET A 11 16.09 14.34 -18.17
N ILE A 12 15.86 13.40 -19.08
CA ILE A 12 14.57 12.72 -19.20
C ILE A 12 14.11 12.10 -17.86
N PRO A 13 14.93 11.33 -17.12
CA PRO A 13 14.47 10.72 -15.86
C PRO A 13 14.09 11.75 -14.79
N VAL A 14 14.73 12.93 -14.80
CA VAL A 14 14.41 14.03 -13.87
C VAL A 14 13.09 14.68 -14.25
N LEU A 15 12.82 14.83 -15.55
CA LEU A 15 11.58 15.41 -16.08
C LEU A 15 10.37 14.48 -15.93
N THR A 16 10.57 13.17 -16.06
CA THR A 16 9.49 12.18 -15.97
C THR A 16 9.19 11.73 -14.55
N GLY A 17 10.14 11.95 -13.62
CA GLY A 17 10.03 11.49 -12.24
C GLY A 17 10.11 9.96 -12.11
N PRO A 18 10.02 9.44 -10.87
CA PRO A 18 9.97 8.00 -10.64
C PRO A 18 8.73 7.38 -11.27
N LEU A 19 8.90 6.22 -11.93
CA LEU A 19 7.76 5.44 -12.42
C LEU A 19 6.83 5.11 -11.24
N PRO A 20 5.49 5.12 -11.46
CA PRO A 20 4.55 4.67 -10.45
C PRO A 20 4.92 3.23 -10.04
N ALA A 21 5.10 3.02 -8.74
CA ALA A 21 5.35 1.69 -8.20
C ALA A 21 4.07 0.86 -8.26
N PRO A 22 4.15 -0.44 -8.55
CA PRO A 22 2.98 -1.31 -8.49
C PRO A 22 2.38 -1.28 -7.08
N GLU A 23 1.08 -1.02 -7.00
CA GLU A 23 0.33 -0.82 -5.76
C GLU A 23 -0.23 -2.12 -5.14
N ASN A 24 0.17 -3.28 -5.67
CA ASN A 24 -0.35 -4.59 -5.28
C ASN A 24 0.31 -5.16 -4.02
N ALA A 25 1.31 -4.47 -3.45
CA ALA A 25 1.98 -4.91 -2.24
C ALA A 25 2.54 -3.74 -1.42
N LEU A 26 2.27 -3.75 -0.12
CA LEU A 26 2.90 -2.87 0.86
C LEU A 26 4.23 -3.48 1.31
N ARG A 27 5.33 -2.85 0.93
CA ARG A 27 6.68 -3.27 1.36
C ARG A 27 7.09 -2.52 2.61
N VAL A 28 7.47 -3.25 3.66
CA VAL A 28 7.92 -2.68 4.94
C VAL A 28 9.29 -3.22 5.31
N ALA A 29 10.20 -2.32 5.71
CA ALA A 29 11.52 -2.68 6.21
C ALA A 29 11.44 -3.16 7.66
N LEU A 30 12.20 -4.21 7.99
CA LEU A 30 12.29 -4.75 9.35
C LEU A 30 13.46 -4.12 10.10
N CYS A 31 13.28 -3.88 11.41
CA CYS A 31 14.31 -3.28 12.26
C CYS A 31 15.62 -4.10 12.29
N ASN A 32 15.54 -5.42 12.10
CA ASN A 32 16.70 -6.32 12.08
C ASN A 32 17.36 -6.44 10.70
N GLY A 33 16.97 -5.61 9.73
CA GLY A 33 17.35 -5.75 8.34
C GLY A 33 16.42 -6.70 7.59
N GLY A 34 16.30 -6.47 6.28
CA GLY A 34 15.34 -7.15 5.42
C GLY A 34 14.03 -6.40 5.25
N SER A 35 13.15 -6.97 4.43
CA SER A 35 11.86 -6.38 4.10
C SER A 35 10.83 -7.48 3.87
N ILE A 36 9.59 -7.24 4.28
CA ILE A 36 8.45 -8.09 3.94
C ILE A 36 7.55 -7.36 2.96
N GLU A 37 6.83 -8.14 2.16
CA GLU A 37 5.80 -7.66 1.24
C GLU A 37 4.44 -8.16 1.74
N ILE A 38 3.53 -7.23 1.98
CA ILE A 38 2.16 -7.50 2.38
C ILE A 38 1.31 -7.32 1.12
N PRO A 39 0.79 -8.38 0.50
CA PRO A 39 -0.06 -8.24 -0.67
C PRO A 39 -1.29 -7.42 -0.30
N LEU A 40 -1.53 -6.36 -1.06
CA LEU A 40 -2.75 -5.59 -0.99
C LEU A 40 -3.72 -6.29 -1.94
N GLY A 41 -4.59 -7.12 -1.36
CA GLY A 41 -5.62 -7.83 -2.11
C GLY A 41 -6.56 -6.87 -2.84
N ASP A 42 -7.38 -7.40 -3.75
CA ASP A 42 -8.35 -6.59 -4.47
C ASP A 42 -9.43 -6.12 -3.49
N ARG A 43 -9.99 -4.93 -3.74
CA ARG A 43 -11.03 -4.33 -2.86
C ARG A 43 -12.29 -5.21 -2.71
N ASP A 44 -12.43 -6.19 -3.60
CA ASP A 44 -13.55 -7.12 -3.69
C ASP A 44 -13.22 -8.50 -3.07
N ASP A 45 -12.08 -8.66 -2.38
CA ASP A 45 -11.82 -9.86 -1.59
C ASP A 45 -12.92 -10.04 -0.55
N GLU A 46 -13.71 -11.10 -0.74
CA GLU A 46 -14.79 -11.50 0.16
C GLU A 46 -14.25 -11.57 1.59
N ALA A 47 -14.97 -10.96 2.54
CA ALA A 47 -14.54 -10.95 3.93
C ALA A 47 -14.26 -12.39 4.40
N PRO A 48 -13.11 -12.65 5.06
CA PRO A 48 -12.76 -13.99 5.47
C PRO A 48 -13.86 -14.59 6.33
N ALA A 49 -14.15 -15.87 6.11
CA ALA A 49 -15.16 -16.60 6.88
C ALA A 49 -14.91 -16.42 8.38
N PRO A 50 -15.97 -16.37 9.20
CA PRO A 50 -15.84 -16.28 10.65
C PRO A 50 -14.89 -17.36 11.17
N CYS A 51 -13.95 -16.98 12.04
CA CYS A 51 -13.01 -17.92 12.61
C CYS A 51 -13.77 -18.92 13.52
N GLU A 52 -13.81 -20.19 13.11
CA GLU A 52 -14.48 -21.29 13.85
C GLU A 52 -13.76 -21.66 15.17
N THR A 53 -12.60 -21.07 15.44
CA THR A 53 -11.83 -21.36 16.66
C THR A 53 -12.42 -20.58 17.85
N LYS A 54 -12.92 -21.30 18.86
CA LYS A 54 -13.35 -20.72 20.14
C LYS A 54 -12.20 -19.90 20.74
N GLY A 55 -12.43 -18.59 20.93
CA GLY A 55 -11.47 -17.66 21.52
C GLY A 55 -10.88 -16.61 20.57
N CYS A 56 -11.26 -16.61 19.28
CA CYS A 56 -10.83 -15.57 18.35
C CYS A 56 -11.51 -14.22 18.67
N HIS A 57 -10.81 -13.34 19.39
CA HIS A 57 -11.29 -11.97 19.72
C HIS A 57 -11.15 -10.96 18.57
N ALA A 58 -10.74 -11.40 17.37
CA ALA A 58 -10.31 -10.50 16.30
C ALA A 58 -11.45 -9.85 15.48
N GLY A 59 -12.66 -10.43 15.46
CA GLY A 59 -13.65 -10.08 14.42
C GLY A 59 -14.87 -9.26 14.84
N ASN A 60 -15.55 -9.59 15.95
CA ASN A 60 -16.96 -9.21 16.10
C ASN A 60 -17.31 -8.37 17.34
N CYS A 61 -16.31 -7.93 18.13
CA CYS A 61 -16.57 -7.19 19.38
C CYS A 61 -16.04 -5.75 19.41
N ARG A 62 -15.41 -5.27 18.33
CA ARG A 62 -15.02 -3.85 18.27
C ARG A 62 -16.24 -3.02 17.87
N LYS A 63 -16.54 -2.00 18.67
CA LYS A 63 -17.52 -0.96 18.33
C LYS A 63 -17.10 -0.35 16.99
N GLN A 64 -17.92 -0.51 15.95
CA GLN A 64 -17.74 0.25 14.72
C GLN A 64 -17.98 1.73 15.03
N PHE A 65 -17.09 2.61 14.56
CA PHE A 65 -17.34 4.05 14.65
C PHE A 65 -18.57 4.38 13.82
N ASP A 66 -19.49 5.13 14.42
CA ASP A 66 -20.65 5.66 13.70
C ASP A 66 -20.14 6.58 12.58
N SER A 67 -20.67 6.39 11.37
CA SER A 67 -20.41 7.22 10.19
C SER A 67 -20.58 8.71 10.46
N ALA A 68 -21.46 9.09 11.39
CA ALA A 68 -21.68 10.46 11.84
C ALA A 68 -20.50 11.02 12.68
N GLN A 69 -19.69 10.17 13.30
CA GLN A 69 -18.50 10.57 14.07
C GLN A 69 -17.26 10.83 13.19
N ARG A 70 -17.25 10.36 11.93
CA ARG A 70 -16.16 10.52 10.96
C ARG A 70 -15.98 11.94 10.41
N ARG A 71 -16.91 12.86 10.67
CA ARG A 71 -16.97 14.23 10.10
C ARG A 71 -16.52 15.34 11.06
N LYS A 72 -16.00 15.01 12.25
CA LYS A 72 -15.66 15.96 13.31
C LYS A 72 -14.21 15.90 13.79
N GLY A 73 -13.29 15.42 12.95
CA GLY A 73 -11.84 15.45 13.19
C GLY A 73 -11.14 16.29 12.14
#